data_AF-A0A0D9QP60-F1
#
_entry.id   AF-A0A0D9QP60-F1
#
_cell.length_a   1.000
_cell.length_b   1.000
_cell.length_c   1.000
_cell.angle_alpha   90.00
_cell.angle_beta   90.00
_cell.angle_gamma   90.00
#
_symmetry.space_group_name_H-M   'P 1'
#
loop_
_entity.id
_entity.type
_entity.pdbx_description
1 polymer ?
#
loop_
_entity_poly.entity_id
_entity_poly.type
_entity_poly.pdbx_seq_one_letter_code
_entity_poly.pdbx_strand_id
1 'polypeptide(L)'
;MRTEEERKKDNIIIAVFLGIHISGFDSFLSFKFPPRDRRSANSRWKRTLVLIYAEGHDGILNDNGLSIVQVEEMCKNKDTNFCDKIYGLSLHDMRDLFVELTNFIMYADYEEQVKMEKKIFTSTQRALTFMKQNIKKETEELVNTAKKYIDELFGSYDILNKQEWEDISKLNLFLDLNGEQDVLLINGRHIFFHVMNVKFRRIIPLNTQDVWDNITELYKHNKNIFDRYEKKIAKIEKDIQTYLGHGGNRFPLNYTQWNNSYINITQNVAVRAFLDDFYNYFSRLERKILYQGKRWVEVDVSFLDGTLEALISIIKSTIEQKTVKLFSMLNKIFEGDLRSILGFFSHLFDKERKKNKLFLKSIEKEKTGDEYDNNFLFDVESLYVEEKKDIQKALSKFKHFMRVNLGIDISSTSVRLLKNKIEEEDVEEQEKQIMNIFSIIVHELLCRKEVIEFVDLVNLLKKNAKTCFSYLRNVLGCLTPPKDNCLFIETRKLIPVVSKCTEIREKNNCHVKQDDSEESIVEIMKDIKNAFFRYRIAIKILLLLIEDLKVAKELNGEYEMLVKEKEMAKKAFLDSCEDSENMEEIYKNIMQEWNKKLEAKNVAMDANKNAIVFYLCLIKEFKLG
;
A
#
# COMPACT_ATOMS: atom_id res chain seq x y z
N MET A 1 23.80 23.57 -46.86
CA MET A 1 23.92 22.80 -48.12
C MET A 1 24.62 21.49 -47.79
N ARG A 2 23.88 20.37 -47.74
CA ARG A 2 24.46 19.04 -47.52
C ARG A 2 25.13 18.54 -48.81
N THR A 3 26.30 17.94 -48.65
CA THR A 3 27.16 17.44 -49.73
C THR A 3 26.49 16.29 -50.47
N GLU A 4 26.80 16.15 -51.75
CA GLU A 4 26.16 15.21 -52.68
C GLU A 4 26.40 13.73 -52.30
N GLU A 5 27.42 13.45 -51.50
CA GLU A 5 27.66 12.13 -50.89
C GLU A 5 26.72 11.80 -49.73
N GLU A 6 26.31 12.78 -48.92
CA GLU A 6 25.34 12.57 -47.83
C GLU A 6 23.94 12.30 -48.40
N ARG A 7 23.56 12.96 -49.50
CA ARG A 7 22.31 12.66 -50.22
C ARG A 7 22.31 11.29 -50.91
N LYS A 8 23.49 10.78 -51.32
CA LYS A 8 23.59 9.42 -51.88
C LYS A 8 23.49 8.34 -50.80
N LYS A 9 23.99 8.56 -49.58
CA LYS A 9 23.84 7.62 -48.46
C LYS A 9 22.40 7.54 -47.94
N ASP A 10 21.70 8.67 -47.85
CA ASP A 10 20.30 8.69 -47.40
C ASP A 10 19.35 8.03 -48.41
N ASN A 11 19.61 8.17 -49.72
CA ASN A 11 18.83 7.51 -50.77
C ASN A 11 19.03 5.98 -50.82
N ILE A 12 20.22 5.47 -50.45
CA ILE A 12 20.48 4.02 -50.40
C ILE A 12 19.77 3.38 -49.20
N ILE A 13 19.74 4.06 -48.05
CA ILE A 13 19.04 3.55 -46.85
C ILE A 13 17.52 3.57 -47.06
N ILE A 14 16.99 4.60 -47.72
CA ILE A 14 15.56 4.68 -48.06
C ILE A 14 15.18 3.62 -49.13
N ALA A 15 16.04 3.34 -50.12
CA ALA A 15 15.81 2.28 -51.11
C ALA A 15 15.88 0.87 -50.50
N VAL A 16 16.74 0.64 -49.50
CA VAL A 16 16.82 -0.64 -48.77
C VAL A 16 15.60 -0.83 -47.85
N PHE A 17 15.14 0.23 -47.17
CA PHE A 17 13.94 0.16 -46.33
C PHE A 17 12.63 0.07 -47.14
N LEU A 18 12.55 0.69 -48.33
CA LEU A 18 11.40 0.52 -49.24
C LEU A 18 11.43 -0.82 -49.98
N GLY A 19 12.61 -1.38 -50.26
CA GLY A 19 12.78 -2.72 -50.85
C GLY A 19 12.40 -3.86 -49.90
N ILE A 20 12.52 -3.65 -48.58
CA ILE A 20 12.11 -4.62 -47.56
C ILE A 20 10.60 -4.54 -47.27
N HIS A 21 9.95 -3.40 -47.54
CA HIS A 21 8.52 -3.20 -47.24
C HIS A 21 7.54 -3.40 -48.40
N ILE A 22 7.99 -3.49 -49.67
CA ILE A 22 7.09 -3.54 -50.84
C ILE A 22 7.09 -4.90 -51.58
N SER A 23 7.86 -5.90 -51.16
CA SER A 23 7.96 -7.20 -51.86
C SER A 23 7.62 -8.40 -50.97
N GLY A 24 6.45 -8.38 -50.34
CA GLY A 24 5.77 -9.60 -49.92
C GLY A 24 4.76 -10.00 -50.98
N PHE A 25 5.16 -10.79 -51.99
CA PHE A 25 4.35 -11.83 -52.64
C PHE A 25 5.19 -12.61 -53.66
N ASP A 26 4.99 -13.93 -53.63
CA ASP A 26 5.36 -14.99 -54.56
C ASP A 26 6.12 -14.65 -55.85
N SER A 27 7.22 -15.36 -56.10
CA SER A 27 7.24 -16.43 -57.11
C SER A 27 8.64 -17.00 -57.35
N PHE A 28 8.66 -18.31 -57.56
CA PHE A 28 9.53 -19.06 -58.46
C PHE A 28 10.52 -18.24 -59.28
N LEU A 29 11.83 -18.51 -59.15
CA LEU A 29 12.77 -18.56 -60.29
C LEU A 29 14.06 -19.31 -59.90
N SER A 30 14.05 -20.60 -60.24
CA SER A 30 15.11 -21.35 -60.92
C SER A 30 16.52 -20.72 -60.98
N PHE A 31 17.43 -21.26 -60.16
CA PHE A 31 18.85 -21.35 -60.54
C PHE A 31 19.19 -22.82 -60.84
N LYS A 32 19.50 -23.09 -62.11
CA LYS A 32 20.03 -24.37 -62.59
C LYS A 32 21.42 -24.60 -61.98
N PHE A 33 21.52 -25.56 -61.06
CA PHE A 33 22.75 -26.29 -60.80
C PHE A 33 22.66 -27.67 -61.49
N PRO A 34 23.74 -28.17 -62.12
CA PRO A 34 23.71 -29.45 -62.82
C PRO A 34 23.54 -30.61 -61.83
N PRO A 35 22.86 -31.70 -62.21
CA PRO A 35 22.60 -32.82 -61.30
C PRO A 35 23.87 -33.65 -61.15
N ARG A 36 24.49 -33.61 -59.99
CA ARG A 36 25.46 -34.64 -59.58
C ARG A 36 25.17 -35.09 -58.14
N ASP A 37 24.70 -36.33 -58.08
CA ASP A 37 24.63 -37.27 -56.95
C ASP A 37 25.29 -36.85 -55.64
N ARG A 38 24.47 -36.41 -54.66
CA ARG A 38 24.77 -36.53 -53.22
C ARG A 38 23.50 -36.72 -52.39
N ARG A 39 22.71 -37.77 -52.69
CA ARG A 39 21.56 -38.17 -51.84
C ARG A 39 21.96 -38.98 -50.60
N SER A 40 23.23 -39.38 -50.43
CA SER A 40 23.70 -40.16 -49.27
C SER A 40 24.46 -39.37 -48.20
N ALA A 41 24.92 -38.14 -48.50
CA ALA A 41 25.68 -37.34 -47.53
C ALA A 41 24.79 -36.46 -46.65
N ASN A 42 23.68 -35.93 -47.17
CA ASN A 42 22.81 -35.00 -46.43
C ASN A 42 21.99 -35.66 -45.32
N SER A 43 21.65 -36.95 -45.46
CA SER A 43 20.97 -37.72 -44.41
C SER A 43 21.93 -38.09 -43.27
N ARG A 44 23.23 -38.25 -43.56
CA ARG A 44 24.26 -38.51 -42.54
C ARG A 44 24.58 -37.24 -41.76
N TRP A 45 24.73 -36.08 -42.41
CA TRP A 45 24.95 -34.81 -41.69
C TRP A 45 23.74 -34.37 -40.85
N LYS A 46 22.50 -34.57 -41.31
CA LYS A 46 21.30 -34.35 -40.48
C LYS A 46 21.20 -35.35 -39.32
N ARG A 47 21.51 -36.63 -39.53
CA ARG A 47 21.55 -37.63 -38.44
C ARG A 47 22.70 -37.41 -37.48
N THR A 48 23.86 -36.96 -37.95
CA THR A 48 25.03 -36.67 -37.12
C THR A 48 24.84 -35.37 -36.34
N LEU A 49 24.15 -34.35 -36.87
CA LEU A 49 23.74 -33.18 -36.07
C LEU A 49 22.66 -33.53 -35.05
N VAL A 50 21.68 -34.37 -35.40
CA VAL A 50 20.67 -34.88 -34.46
C VAL A 50 21.28 -35.79 -33.38
N LEU A 51 22.29 -36.61 -33.72
CA LEU A 51 23.03 -37.46 -32.77
C LEU A 51 24.01 -36.66 -31.91
N ILE A 52 24.67 -35.63 -32.45
CA ILE A 52 25.54 -34.73 -31.67
C ILE A 52 24.70 -33.84 -30.72
N TYR A 53 23.47 -33.49 -31.07
CA TYR A 53 22.51 -32.85 -30.15
C TYR A 53 21.95 -33.83 -29.10
N ALA A 54 21.86 -35.12 -29.41
CA ALA A 54 21.37 -36.15 -28.49
C ALA A 54 22.43 -36.61 -27.48
N GLU A 55 23.72 -36.55 -27.80
CA GLU A 55 24.80 -37.08 -26.95
C GLU A 55 25.36 -36.08 -25.92
N GLY A 56 24.74 -34.90 -25.77
CA GLY A 56 25.24 -33.84 -24.87
C GLY A 56 24.46 -33.62 -23.57
N HIS A 57 23.12 -33.45 -23.60
CA HIS A 57 22.45 -32.74 -22.49
C HIS A 57 20.96 -33.05 -22.21
N ASP A 58 20.38 -34.15 -22.72
CA ASP A 58 18.94 -34.38 -22.60
C ASP A 58 18.54 -35.39 -21.51
N GLY A 59 18.69 -34.99 -20.24
CA GLY A 59 18.31 -35.81 -19.08
C GLY A 59 16.80 -35.87 -18.80
N ILE A 60 15.95 -35.18 -19.59
CA ILE A 60 14.49 -35.13 -19.39
C ILE A 60 13.84 -36.02 -20.44
N LEU A 61 13.27 -37.14 -19.98
CA LEU A 61 12.56 -38.10 -20.79
C LEU A 61 11.07 -38.10 -20.42
N ASN A 62 10.20 -38.38 -21.40
CA ASN A 62 8.79 -38.66 -21.12
C ASN A 62 8.56 -40.13 -20.74
N ASP A 63 7.32 -40.46 -20.36
CA ASP A 63 6.89 -41.82 -19.98
C ASP A 63 7.14 -42.87 -21.09
N ASN A 64 7.29 -42.44 -22.35
CA ASN A 64 7.61 -43.28 -23.50
C ASN A 64 9.12 -43.37 -23.81
N GLY A 65 9.97 -42.74 -23.00
CA GLY A 65 11.43 -42.71 -23.19
C GLY A 65 11.92 -41.73 -24.26
N LEU A 66 11.06 -40.84 -24.77
CA LEU A 66 11.43 -39.80 -25.73
C LEU A 66 12.06 -38.61 -25.02
N SER A 67 13.08 -38.00 -25.64
CA SER A 67 13.69 -36.79 -25.12
C SER A 67 12.74 -35.60 -25.23
N ILE A 68 12.91 -34.61 -24.35
CA ILE A 68 12.10 -33.39 -24.38
C ILE A 68 12.16 -32.64 -25.72
N VAL A 69 13.32 -32.67 -26.41
CA VAL A 69 13.47 -32.08 -27.75
C VAL A 69 12.64 -32.84 -28.77
N GLN A 70 12.61 -34.18 -28.70
CA GLN A 70 11.78 -35.00 -29.57
C GLN A 70 10.28 -34.75 -29.32
N VAL A 71 9.87 -34.64 -28.06
CA VAL A 71 8.48 -34.30 -27.69
C VAL A 71 8.09 -32.93 -28.25
N GLU A 72 8.96 -31.92 -28.12
CA GLU A 72 8.73 -30.58 -28.66
C GLU A 72 8.61 -30.58 -30.19
N GLU A 73 9.46 -31.34 -30.89
CA GLU A 73 9.41 -31.49 -32.36
C GLU A 73 8.11 -32.17 -32.81
N MET A 74 7.65 -33.20 -32.11
CA MET A 74 6.37 -33.86 -32.38
C MET A 74 5.18 -32.92 -32.18
N CYS A 75 5.20 -32.10 -31.12
CA CYS A 75 4.19 -31.08 -30.90
C CYS A 75 4.13 -30.06 -32.06
N LYS A 76 5.28 -29.56 -32.51
CA LYS A 76 5.40 -28.60 -33.62
C LYS A 76 4.93 -29.19 -34.96
N ASN A 77 5.19 -30.48 -35.19
CA ASN A 77 4.81 -31.18 -36.42
C ASN A 77 3.36 -31.68 -36.44
N LYS A 78 2.56 -31.37 -35.41
CA LYS A 78 1.16 -31.85 -35.27
C LYS A 78 1.04 -33.37 -35.40
N ASP A 79 1.92 -34.08 -34.71
CA ASP A 79 1.88 -35.54 -34.68
C ASP A 79 0.54 -36.02 -34.11
N THR A 80 -0.09 -36.99 -34.79
CA THR A 80 -1.40 -37.57 -34.45
C THR A 80 -1.48 -38.19 -33.06
N ASN A 81 -0.32 -38.47 -32.44
CA ASN A 81 -0.24 -38.97 -31.06
C ASN A 81 -0.55 -37.90 -30.01
N PHE A 82 -0.51 -36.62 -30.39
CA PHE A 82 -0.93 -35.50 -29.54
C PHE A 82 -2.28 -34.98 -30.02
N CYS A 83 -3.22 -34.81 -29.10
CA CYS A 83 -4.53 -34.27 -29.44
C CYS A 83 -4.41 -32.77 -29.80
N ASP A 84 -5.08 -32.34 -30.87
CA ASP A 84 -5.04 -30.96 -31.38
C ASP A 84 -5.43 -29.91 -30.31
N LYS A 85 -6.26 -30.33 -29.35
CA LYS A 85 -6.63 -29.58 -28.15
C LYS A 85 -6.78 -30.53 -26.95
N ILE A 86 -6.14 -30.24 -25.82
CA ILE A 86 -6.43 -30.94 -24.55
C ILE A 86 -6.81 -29.92 -23.49
N TYR A 87 -7.98 -30.11 -22.87
CA TYR A 87 -8.66 -29.10 -22.04
C TYR A 87 -8.85 -27.75 -22.76
N GLY A 88 -8.98 -27.77 -24.08
CA GLY A 88 -9.11 -26.56 -24.91
C GLY A 88 -7.78 -25.89 -25.30
N LEU A 89 -6.63 -26.42 -24.87
CA LEU A 89 -5.31 -25.84 -25.10
C LEU A 89 -4.64 -26.43 -26.34
N SER A 90 -4.11 -25.58 -27.22
CA SER A 90 -3.27 -26.00 -28.35
C SER A 90 -1.91 -26.46 -27.86
N LEU A 91 -1.49 -27.67 -28.24
CA LEU A 91 -0.16 -28.20 -27.94
C LEU A 91 0.87 -27.83 -29.02
N HIS A 92 0.45 -27.24 -30.13
CA HIS A 92 1.29 -27.03 -31.31
C HIS A 92 2.08 -25.72 -31.30
N ASP A 93 1.61 -24.74 -30.52
CA ASP A 93 2.33 -23.50 -30.25
C ASP A 93 2.65 -23.43 -28.76
N MET A 94 3.94 -23.57 -28.43
CA MET A 94 4.42 -23.56 -27.05
C MET A 94 4.21 -22.20 -26.36
N ARG A 95 4.16 -21.11 -27.14
CA ARG A 95 3.92 -19.76 -26.61
C ARG A 95 2.45 -19.59 -26.23
N ASP A 96 1.54 -20.02 -27.10
CA ASP A 96 0.11 -20.05 -26.79
C ASP A 96 -0.19 -21.00 -25.63
N LEU A 97 0.46 -22.18 -25.61
CA LEU A 97 0.37 -23.13 -24.51
C LEU A 97 0.81 -22.49 -23.19
N PHE A 98 1.91 -21.73 -23.19
CA PHE A 98 2.38 -21.03 -21.99
C PHE A 98 1.37 -20.00 -21.47
N VAL A 99 0.79 -19.20 -22.38
CA VAL A 99 -0.23 -18.20 -22.02
C VAL A 99 -1.45 -18.86 -21.40
N GLU A 100 -1.94 -19.95 -22.00
CA GLU A 100 -3.11 -20.64 -21.49
C GLU A 100 -2.83 -21.47 -20.22
N LEU A 101 -1.64 -22.06 -20.09
CA LEU A 101 -1.20 -22.68 -18.84
C LEU A 101 -1.11 -21.65 -17.71
N THR A 102 -0.58 -20.46 -18.00
CA THR A 102 -0.54 -19.35 -17.05
C THR A 102 -1.96 -18.98 -16.60
N ASN A 103 -2.89 -18.85 -17.55
CA ASN A 103 -4.29 -18.58 -17.26
C ASN A 103 -4.93 -19.66 -16.36
N PHE A 104 -4.70 -20.94 -16.68
CA PHE A 104 -5.21 -22.09 -15.93
C PHE A 104 -4.64 -22.20 -14.52
N ILE A 105 -3.35 -21.90 -14.34
CA ILE A 105 -2.64 -22.01 -13.07
C ILE A 105 -2.96 -20.84 -12.15
N MET A 106 -2.96 -19.61 -12.68
CA MET A 106 -3.07 -18.39 -11.87
C MET A 106 -4.50 -18.06 -11.48
N TYR A 107 -5.48 -18.36 -12.33
CA TYR A 107 -6.81 -17.79 -12.17
C TYR A 107 -7.92 -18.78 -11.85
N ALA A 108 -7.60 -20.04 -11.55
CA ALA A 108 -8.61 -21.05 -11.30
C ALA A 108 -9.41 -20.81 -10.00
N ASP A 109 -8.84 -20.12 -9.01
CA ASP A 109 -9.44 -19.86 -7.70
C ASP A 109 -9.33 -18.36 -7.32
N TYR A 110 -9.15 -17.50 -8.33
CA TYR A 110 -8.83 -16.08 -8.16
C TYR A 110 -9.85 -15.32 -7.31
N GLU A 111 -11.15 -15.53 -7.57
CA GLU A 111 -12.22 -14.82 -6.85
C GLU A 111 -12.21 -15.08 -5.35
N GLU A 112 -11.97 -16.33 -4.94
CA GLU A 112 -11.89 -16.70 -3.53
C GLU A 112 -10.64 -16.12 -2.87
N GLN A 113 -9.53 -16.05 -3.60
CA GLN A 113 -8.30 -15.40 -3.15
C GLN A 113 -8.50 -13.89 -2.93
N VAL A 114 -9.19 -13.21 -3.85
CA VAL A 114 -9.56 -11.78 -3.71
C VAL A 114 -10.48 -11.56 -2.51
N LYS A 115 -11.52 -12.40 -2.33
CA LYS A 115 -12.43 -12.31 -1.17
C LYS A 115 -11.68 -12.46 0.15
N MET A 116 -10.72 -13.38 0.23
CA MET A 116 -9.94 -13.63 1.43
C MET A 116 -9.02 -12.45 1.78
N GLU A 117 -8.34 -11.85 0.79
CA GLU A 117 -7.60 -10.58 0.97
C GLU A 117 -8.50 -9.49 1.53
N LYS A 118 -9.65 -9.23 0.87
CA LYS A 118 -10.59 -8.19 1.28
C LYS A 118 -11.06 -8.35 2.73
N LYS A 119 -11.39 -9.59 3.13
CA LYS A 119 -11.82 -9.89 4.50
C LYS A 119 -10.80 -9.44 5.54
N ILE A 120 -9.51 -9.55 5.24
CA ILE A 120 -8.44 -9.19 6.18
C ILE A 120 -8.12 -7.71 6.15
N PHE A 121 -8.21 -7.06 5.00
CA PHE A 121 -8.22 -5.61 4.94
C PHE A 121 -9.36 -5.03 5.81
N THR A 122 -10.58 -5.55 5.68
CA THR A 122 -11.71 -5.13 6.51
C THR A 122 -11.47 -5.41 8.00
N SER A 123 -10.92 -6.57 8.34
CA SER A 123 -10.64 -6.93 9.75
C SER A 123 -9.56 -6.01 10.36
N THR A 124 -8.51 -5.71 9.59
CA THR A 124 -7.44 -4.77 9.96
C THR A 124 -8.00 -3.36 10.15
N GLN A 125 -8.84 -2.91 9.22
CA GLN A 125 -9.50 -1.62 9.31
C GLN A 125 -10.34 -1.50 10.59
N ARG A 126 -11.16 -2.51 10.92
CA ARG A 126 -11.95 -2.53 12.17
C ARG A 126 -11.06 -2.44 13.41
N ALA A 127 -9.96 -3.20 13.45
CA ALA A 127 -9.02 -3.17 14.57
C ALA A 127 -8.36 -1.78 14.74
N LEU A 128 -7.97 -1.15 13.64
CA LEU A 128 -7.42 0.21 13.65
C LEU A 128 -8.47 1.25 14.08
N THR A 129 -9.71 1.17 13.59
CA THR A 129 -10.78 2.07 14.01
C THR A 129 -11.06 1.97 15.50
N PHE A 130 -11.08 0.75 16.05
CA PHE A 130 -11.21 0.53 17.50
C PHE A 130 -10.04 1.16 18.27
N MET A 131 -8.81 1.02 17.79
CA MET A 131 -7.63 1.66 18.39
C MET A 131 -7.71 3.19 18.33
N LYS A 132 -8.11 3.76 17.19
CA LYS A 132 -8.34 5.21 17.00
C LYS A 132 -9.32 5.74 18.05
N GLN A 133 -10.44 5.05 18.25
CA GLN A 133 -11.44 5.42 19.25
C GLN A 133 -10.90 5.33 20.68
N ASN A 134 -10.16 4.27 21.02
CA ASN A 134 -9.59 4.12 22.37
C ASN A 134 -8.55 5.20 22.69
N ILE A 135 -7.59 5.46 21.80
CA ILE A 135 -6.58 6.51 22.02
C ILE A 135 -7.26 7.87 22.18
N LYS A 136 -8.26 8.17 21.34
CA LYS A 136 -9.03 9.41 21.44
C LYS A 136 -9.72 9.54 22.80
N LYS A 137 -10.43 8.49 23.24
CA LYS A 137 -11.12 8.46 24.53
C LYS A 137 -10.17 8.68 25.72
N GLU A 138 -9.05 7.96 25.74
CA GLU A 138 -8.02 8.10 26.79
C GLU A 138 -7.41 9.52 26.80
N THR A 139 -7.22 10.11 25.62
CA THR A 139 -6.76 11.51 25.50
C THR A 139 -7.78 12.50 26.06
N GLU A 140 -9.07 12.29 25.77
CA GLU A 140 -10.16 13.12 26.29
C GLU A 140 -10.27 13.00 27.81
N GLU A 141 -10.19 11.80 28.37
CA GLU A 141 -10.21 11.55 29.81
C GLU A 141 -9.04 12.24 30.52
N LEU A 142 -7.83 12.18 29.95
CA LEU A 142 -6.65 12.88 30.46
C LEU A 142 -6.87 14.40 30.53
N VAL A 143 -7.31 15.00 29.42
CA VAL A 143 -7.55 16.44 29.31
C VAL A 143 -8.66 16.88 30.27
N ASN A 144 -9.76 16.13 30.34
CA ASN A 144 -10.89 16.46 31.22
C ASN A 144 -10.53 16.35 32.70
N THR A 145 -9.75 15.32 33.07
CA THR A 145 -9.28 15.15 34.44
C THR A 145 -8.37 16.30 34.85
N ALA A 146 -7.42 16.67 33.99
CA ALA A 146 -6.52 17.78 34.23
C ALA A 146 -7.27 19.13 34.30
N LYS A 147 -8.28 19.35 33.43
CA LYS A 147 -9.18 20.51 33.50
C LYS A 147 -9.94 20.59 34.82
N LYS A 148 -10.50 19.47 35.28
CA LYS A 148 -11.19 19.40 36.56
C LYS A 148 -10.27 19.80 37.71
N TYR A 149 -9.03 19.31 37.72
CA TYR A 149 -8.04 19.72 38.73
C TYR A 149 -7.72 21.22 38.67
N ILE A 150 -7.54 21.76 37.47
CA ILE A 150 -7.34 23.21 37.27
C ILE A 150 -8.54 24.00 37.81
N ASP A 151 -9.76 23.55 37.51
CA ASP A 151 -10.96 24.21 37.98
C ASP A 151 -11.19 24.03 39.48
N GLU A 152 -10.77 22.94 40.12
CA GLU A 152 -10.80 22.79 41.59
C GLU A 152 -9.77 23.69 42.28
N LEU A 153 -8.55 23.75 41.73
CA LEU A 153 -7.47 24.61 42.17
C LEU A 153 -7.85 26.10 42.10
N PHE A 154 -8.61 26.45 41.07
CA PHE A 154 -8.95 27.83 40.73
C PHE A 154 -10.44 28.15 40.91
N GLY A 155 -11.22 27.25 41.51
CA GLY A 155 -12.70 27.21 41.48
C GLY A 155 -13.43 28.39 42.10
N SER A 156 -12.70 29.38 42.59
CA SER A 156 -13.21 30.64 43.14
C SER A 156 -12.56 31.89 42.55
N TYR A 157 -11.72 31.77 41.52
CA TYR A 157 -10.97 32.87 40.94
C TYR A 157 -11.11 32.91 39.41
N ASP A 158 -11.76 33.96 38.89
CA ASP A 158 -11.48 34.46 37.53
C ASP A 158 -10.06 35.03 37.56
N ILE A 159 -9.07 34.15 37.38
CA ILE A 159 -7.63 34.50 37.41
C ILE A 159 -7.27 35.31 36.18
N LEU A 160 -7.94 35.01 35.08
CA LEU A 160 -7.78 35.65 33.79
C LEU A 160 -9.14 36.20 33.37
N ASN A 161 -9.18 37.48 33.02
CA ASN A 161 -10.36 38.06 32.39
C ASN A 161 -10.50 37.53 30.94
N LYS A 162 -11.67 37.73 30.34
CA LYS A 162 -11.98 37.21 28.99
C LYS A 162 -10.96 37.61 27.91
N GLN A 163 -10.37 38.81 28.01
CA GLN A 163 -9.36 39.30 27.08
C GLN A 163 -8.05 38.48 27.21
N GLU A 164 -7.64 38.21 28.44
CA GLU A 164 -6.44 37.43 28.75
C GLU A 164 -6.60 35.97 28.28
N TRP A 165 -7.79 35.38 28.39
CA TRP A 165 -8.13 34.09 27.78
C TRP A 165 -8.04 34.09 26.26
N GLU A 166 -8.61 35.10 25.60
CA GLU A 166 -8.54 35.23 24.14
C GLU A 166 -7.09 35.35 23.65
N ASP A 167 -6.22 36.03 24.40
CA ASP A 167 -4.82 36.23 24.01
C ASP A 167 -3.96 34.97 24.20
N ILE A 168 -4.23 34.16 25.23
CA ILE A 168 -3.62 32.82 25.39
C ILE A 168 -4.05 31.90 24.24
N SER A 169 -5.34 31.93 23.87
CA SER A 169 -5.88 31.06 22.82
C SER A 169 -5.31 31.36 21.42
N LYS A 170 -4.70 32.54 21.22
CA LYS A 170 -4.03 32.96 19.97
C LYS A 170 -2.54 32.55 19.92
N LEU A 171 -2.00 31.93 20.98
CA LEU A 171 -0.62 31.45 21.01
C LEU A 171 -0.47 30.25 20.05
N ASN A 172 0.34 30.45 19.01
CA ASN A 172 0.76 29.37 18.11
C ASN A 172 1.82 28.50 18.81
N LEU A 173 1.37 27.41 19.41
CA LEU A 173 2.20 26.45 20.14
C LEU A 173 2.54 25.27 19.22
N PHE A 174 3.83 25.00 19.03
CA PHE A 174 4.30 23.87 18.21
C PHE A 174 5.44 23.14 18.91
N LEU A 175 5.17 21.95 19.42
CA LEU A 175 6.19 21.11 20.05
C LEU A 175 7.07 20.48 18.93
N ASP A 176 8.36 20.83 18.87
CA ASP A 176 9.31 20.22 17.93
C ASP A 176 10.04 19.08 18.62
N LEU A 177 9.84 17.87 18.10
CA LEU A 177 10.36 16.63 18.65
C LEU A 177 11.39 15.97 17.72
N ASN A 178 11.85 16.66 16.67
CA ASN A 178 12.81 16.10 15.71
C ASN A 178 14.27 16.15 16.19
N GLY A 179 14.54 16.66 17.39
CA GLY A 179 15.86 16.63 18.03
C GLY A 179 15.99 15.53 19.08
N GLU A 180 17.22 15.15 19.43
CA GLU A 180 17.53 14.25 20.57
C GLU A 180 17.05 14.78 21.94
N GLN A 181 16.48 16.01 21.96
CA GLN A 181 15.85 16.63 23.13
C GLN A 181 14.40 16.97 22.80
N ASP A 182 13.47 16.47 23.61
CA ASP A 182 12.03 16.78 23.53
C ASP A 182 11.78 18.24 23.98
N VAL A 183 11.87 19.22 23.07
CA VAL A 183 11.71 20.65 23.38
C VAL A 183 10.33 21.16 22.96
N LEU A 184 9.58 21.72 23.92
CA LEU A 184 8.38 22.51 23.62
C LEU A 184 8.82 23.85 23.03
N LEU A 185 8.81 23.95 21.70
CA LEU A 185 9.07 25.22 21.03
C LEU A 185 7.81 26.07 21.09
N ILE A 186 7.98 27.26 21.65
CA ILE A 186 6.92 28.25 21.71
C ILE A 186 7.49 29.48 21.02
N ASN A 187 6.68 30.13 20.19
CA ASN A 187 7.13 31.34 19.52
C ASN A 187 7.54 32.38 20.57
N GLY A 188 8.86 32.60 20.70
CA GLY A 188 9.45 33.37 21.79
C GLY A 188 8.97 34.81 21.85
N ARG A 189 8.57 35.41 20.71
CA ARG A 189 7.96 36.76 20.71
C ARG A 189 6.62 36.78 21.45
N HIS A 190 5.82 35.74 21.34
CA HIS A 190 4.49 35.69 21.95
C HIS A 190 4.56 35.39 23.45
N ILE A 191 5.46 34.51 23.89
CA ILE A 191 5.69 34.26 25.32
C ILE A 191 6.35 35.43 26.02
N PHE A 192 7.37 36.04 25.41
CA PHE A 192 8.13 37.12 26.04
C PHE A 192 7.22 38.30 26.40
N PHE A 193 6.27 38.66 25.52
CA PHE A 193 5.30 39.72 25.82
C PHE A 193 4.20 39.29 26.80
N HIS A 194 3.93 37.98 26.97
CA HIS A 194 2.86 37.49 27.84
C HIS A 194 3.37 37.20 29.26
N VAL A 195 4.44 36.43 29.42
CA VAL A 195 5.01 36.05 30.73
C VAL A 195 5.62 37.26 31.47
N MET A 196 6.21 38.23 30.75
CA MET A 196 6.80 39.42 31.38
C MET A 196 5.78 40.53 31.71
N ASN A 197 4.63 40.57 31.03
CA ASN A 197 3.63 41.64 31.23
C ASN A 197 2.37 41.21 31.99
N VAL A 198 2.08 39.91 32.11
CA VAL A 198 0.94 39.44 32.89
C VAL A 198 1.30 39.52 34.37
N LYS A 199 0.95 40.64 35.00
CA LYS A 199 0.86 40.74 36.45
C LYS A 199 -0.48 40.17 36.87
N PHE A 200 -0.51 38.92 37.33
CA PHE A 200 -1.70 38.37 37.95
C PHE A 200 -2.14 39.29 39.08
N ARG A 201 -3.29 39.94 38.90
CA ARG A 201 -3.81 40.93 39.87
C ARG A 201 -4.19 40.32 41.21
N ARG A 202 -4.28 38.99 41.29
CA ARG A 202 -4.69 38.24 42.47
C ARG A 202 -3.62 37.21 42.81
N ILE A 203 -3.22 37.20 44.08
CA ILE A 203 -2.38 36.17 44.67
C ILE A 203 -3.19 34.87 44.65
N ILE A 204 -2.67 33.86 43.94
CA ILE A 204 -3.26 32.52 43.89
C ILE A 204 -2.64 31.71 45.04
N PRO A 205 -3.41 31.32 46.07
CA PRO A 205 -2.91 30.41 47.09
C PRO A 205 -2.86 28.99 46.51
N LEU A 206 -1.75 28.64 45.85
CA LEU A 206 -1.50 27.28 45.38
C LEU A 206 -1.11 26.42 46.59
N ASN A 207 -1.95 25.45 46.98
CA ASN A 207 -1.49 24.34 47.81
C ASN A 207 -0.59 23.42 46.95
N THR A 208 0.66 23.83 46.78
CA THR A 208 1.61 23.20 45.85
C THR A 208 1.81 21.70 46.09
N GLN A 209 1.59 21.20 47.31
CA GLN A 209 1.81 19.78 47.65
C GLN A 209 0.71 18.86 47.10
N ASP A 210 -0.56 19.12 47.41
CA ASP A 210 -1.68 18.28 46.92
C ASP A 210 -1.77 18.29 45.39
N VAL A 211 -1.44 19.44 44.79
CA VAL A 211 -1.42 19.63 43.34
C VAL A 211 -0.30 18.83 42.71
N TRP A 212 0.88 18.86 43.32
CA TRP A 212 2.01 18.07 42.87
C TRP A 212 1.74 16.56 42.96
N ASP A 213 1.16 16.08 44.06
CA ASP A 213 0.84 14.66 44.25
C ASP A 213 -0.18 14.17 43.20
N ASN A 214 -1.28 14.90 43.02
CA ASN A 214 -2.33 14.55 42.05
C ASN A 214 -1.84 14.58 40.59
N ILE A 215 -1.09 15.61 40.19
CA ILE A 215 -0.56 15.73 38.83
C ILE A 215 0.51 14.67 38.58
N THR A 216 1.30 14.33 39.58
CA THR A 216 2.29 13.25 39.49
C THR A 216 1.62 11.89 39.29
N GLU A 217 0.53 11.60 40.00
CA GLU A 217 -0.26 10.38 39.79
C GLU A 217 -0.87 10.34 38.39
N LEU A 218 -1.47 11.44 37.95
CA LEU A 218 -2.04 11.57 36.60
C LEU A 218 -0.96 11.34 35.53
N TYR A 219 0.22 11.96 35.67
CA TYR A 219 1.34 11.75 34.76
C TYR A 219 1.77 10.28 34.73
N LYS A 220 1.96 9.63 35.88
CA LYS A 220 2.38 8.22 35.95
C LYS A 220 1.37 7.30 35.27
N HIS A 221 0.08 7.48 35.56
CA HIS A 221 -0.99 6.70 34.95
C HIS A 221 -0.98 6.82 33.42
N ASN A 222 -0.93 8.05 32.89
CA ASN A 222 -0.98 8.30 31.46
C ASN A 222 0.32 7.94 30.74
N LYS A 223 1.47 8.11 31.38
CA LYS A 223 2.76 7.67 30.83
C LYS A 223 2.78 6.15 30.63
N ASN A 224 2.27 5.38 31.59
CA ASN A 224 2.13 3.93 31.44
C ASN A 224 1.21 3.55 30.26
N ILE A 225 0.11 4.29 30.06
CA ILE A 225 -0.80 4.08 28.93
C ILE A 225 -0.12 4.42 27.60
N PHE A 226 0.61 5.53 27.54
CA PHE A 226 1.36 5.94 26.35
C PHE A 226 2.41 4.91 25.96
N ASP A 227 3.27 4.52 26.90
CA ASP A 227 4.35 3.56 26.65
C ASP A 227 3.79 2.21 26.17
N ARG A 228 2.62 1.82 26.69
CA ARG A 228 1.87 0.66 26.21
C ARG A 228 1.46 0.84 24.75
N TYR A 229 0.82 1.96 24.38
CA TYR A 229 0.35 2.19 23.01
C TYR A 229 1.45 2.50 22.00
N GLU A 230 2.58 3.08 22.41
CA GLU A 230 3.70 3.44 21.52
C GLU A 230 4.26 2.20 20.83
N LYS A 231 4.59 1.18 21.62
CA LYS A 231 5.08 -0.12 21.13
C LYS A 231 4.04 -0.80 20.23
N LYS A 232 2.76 -0.69 20.62
CA LYS A 232 1.62 -1.31 19.92
C LYS A 232 1.39 -0.70 18.54
N ILE A 233 1.38 0.62 18.43
CA ILE A 233 1.19 1.35 17.15
C ILE A 233 2.39 1.08 16.23
N ALA A 234 3.61 1.18 16.75
CA ALA A 234 4.82 0.90 15.98
C ALA A 234 4.85 -0.55 15.45
N LYS A 235 4.46 -1.52 16.28
CA LYS A 235 4.36 -2.93 15.90
C LYS A 235 3.29 -3.13 14.81
N ILE A 236 2.08 -2.61 14.99
CA ILE A 236 1.01 -2.74 13.98
C ILE A 236 1.41 -2.11 12.66
N GLU A 237 2.02 -0.93 12.66
CA GLU A 237 2.48 -0.30 11.42
C GLU A 237 3.51 -1.16 10.70
N LYS A 238 4.52 -1.66 11.43
CA LYS A 238 5.53 -2.57 10.90
C LYS A 238 4.87 -3.84 10.33
N ASP A 239 3.92 -4.43 11.04
CA ASP A 239 3.25 -5.66 10.64
C ASP A 239 2.34 -5.45 9.42
N ILE A 240 1.58 -4.34 9.34
CA ILE A 240 0.79 -3.98 8.16
C ILE A 240 1.71 -3.79 6.95
N GLN A 241 2.81 -3.04 7.09
CA GLN A 241 3.76 -2.84 6.00
C GLN A 241 4.42 -4.15 5.55
N THR A 242 4.76 -5.03 6.48
CA THR A 242 5.45 -6.29 6.22
C THR A 242 4.53 -7.33 5.58
N TYR A 243 3.32 -7.49 6.10
CA TYR A 243 2.46 -8.64 5.75
C TYR A 243 1.30 -8.30 4.81
N LEU A 244 0.75 -7.09 4.87
CA LEU A 244 -0.31 -6.64 3.95
C LEU A 244 0.26 -5.79 2.80
N GLY A 245 1.22 -4.91 3.09
CA GLY A 245 1.74 -3.93 2.13
C GLY A 245 0.61 -3.13 1.46
N HIS A 246 0.62 -3.05 0.13
CA HIS A 246 -0.43 -2.39 -0.68
C HIS A 246 -1.57 -3.34 -1.12
N GLY A 247 -1.71 -4.49 -0.46
CA GLY A 247 -2.59 -5.60 -0.84
C GLY A 247 -1.94 -6.52 -1.86
N GLY A 248 -2.51 -7.70 -2.09
CA GLY A 248 -2.17 -8.63 -3.19
C GLY A 248 -0.67 -8.95 -3.37
N ASN A 249 0.10 -9.01 -2.28
CA ASN A 249 1.53 -9.36 -2.30
C ASN A 249 1.80 -10.87 -2.28
N ARG A 250 0.75 -11.67 -2.38
CA ARG A 250 0.77 -13.13 -2.23
C ARG A 250 0.42 -13.82 -3.54
N PHE A 251 0.93 -15.04 -3.71
CA PHE A 251 0.59 -15.88 -4.85
C PHE A 251 -0.92 -16.18 -4.89
N PRO A 252 -1.58 -16.08 -6.06
CA PRO A 252 -1.10 -15.61 -7.36
C PRO A 252 -1.32 -14.09 -7.58
N LEU A 253 -1.95 -13.39 -6.64
CA LEU A 253 -2.33 -11.97 -6.74
C LEU A 253 -1.14 -11.02 -6.91
N ASN A 254 0.07 -11.39 -6.44
CA ASN A 254 1.29 -10.61 -6.62
C ASN A 254 1.71 -10.41 -8.08
N TYR A 255 1.14 -11.19 -8.99
CA TYR A 255 1.35 -11.06 -10.41
C TYR A 255 0.24 -10.29 -11.13
N THR A 256 -0.85 -9.94 -10.44
CA THR A 256 -2.01 -9.26 -11.04
C THR A 256 -2.07 -7.77 -10.73
N GLN A 257 -1.21 -7.28 -9.82
CA GLN A 257 -1.33 -5.95 -9.25
C GLN A 257 -0.88 -4.78 -10.13
N TRP A 258 -1.70 -3.74 -10.07
CA TRP A 258 -1.58 -2.43 -10.73
C TRP A 258 -0.53 -1.49 -10.08
N ASN A 259 0.08 -1.92 -8.97
CA ASN A 259 0.99 -1.11 -8.16
C ASN A 259 2.47 -1.49 -8.33
N ASN A 260 2.78 -2.38 -9.28
CA ASN A 260 4.15 -2.53 -9.74
C ASN A 260 4.49 -1.22 -10.48
N SER A 261 5.30 -0.36 -9.88
CA SER A 261 5.66 0.97 -10.40
C SER A 261 6.15 0.91 -11.85
N TYR A 262 6.68 -0.24 -12.29
CA TYR A 262 7.11 -0.51 -13.66
C TYR A 262 5.98 -0.79 -14.67
N ILE A 263 4.84 -1.35 -14.25
CA ILE A 263 3.69 -1.62 -15.14
C ILE A 263 2.99 -0.30 -15.53
N ASN A 264 3.07 0.72 -14.68
CA ASN A 264 2.44 2.03 -14.92
C ASN A 264 3.09 2.88 -16.03
N ILE A 265 4.35 2.64 -16.41
CA ILE A 265 5.11 3.71 -17.09
C ILE A 265 4.95 3.73 -18.62
N THR A 266 4.57 2.65 -19.32
CA THR A 266 4.56 2.75 -20.81
C THR A 266 3.55 1.93 -21.62
N GLN A 267 2.90 0.87 -21.13
CA GLN A 267 1.98 0.07 -21.97
C GLN A 267 0.61 -0.23 -21.36
N ASN A 268 0.46 -0.20 -20.04
CA ASN A 268 -0.83 -0.42 -19.38
C ASN A 268 -1.70 0.84 -19.18
N VAL A 269 -1.18 2.02 -19.51
CA VAL A 269 -1.94 3.27 -19.41
C VAL A 269 -3.15 3.27 -20.35
N ALA A 270 -3.02 2.69 -21.55
CA ALA A 270 -4.11 2.65 -22.52
C ALA A 270 -5.25 1.74 -22.05
N VAL A 271 -4.95 0.49 -21.68
CA VAL A 271 -5.94 -0.47 -21.14
C VAL A 271 -6.64 0.12 -19.91
N ARG A 272 -5.85 0.69 -19.00
CA ARG A 272 -6.37 1.39 -17.81
C ARG A 272 -7.29 2.56 -18.16
N ALA A 273 -6.86 3.46 -19.05
CA ALA A 273 -7.65 4.62 -19.46
C ALA A 273 -8.97 4.19 -20.12
N PHE A 274 -8.94 3.18 -20.98
CA PHE A 274 -10.14 2.64 -21.60
C PHE A 274 -11.08 1.94 -20.60
N LEU A 275 -10.54 1.20 -19.63
CA LEU A 275 -11.33 0.63 -18.53
C LEU A 275 -11.94 1.74 -17.66
N ASP A 276 -11.17 2.77 -17.30
CA ASP A 276 -11.67 3.92 -16.54
C ASP A 276 -12.77 4.67 -17.31
N ASP A 277 -12.62 4.87 -18.62
CA ASP A 277 -13.66 5.45 -19.48
C ASP A 277 -14.91 4.58 -19.53
N PHE A 278 -14.75 3.25 -19.60
CA PHE A 278 -15.85 2.30 -19.55
C PHE A 278 -16.59 2.37 -18.21
N TYR A 279 -15.89 2.38 -17.08
CA TYR A 279 -16.49 2.53 -15.75
C TYR A 279 -17.18 3.89 -15.58
N ASN A 280 -16.52 4.98 -16.01
CA ASN A 280 -17.08 6.32 -15.98
C ASN A 280 -18.38 6.42 -16.80
N TYR A 281 -18.47 5.70 -17.91
CA TYR A 281 -19.69 5.61 -18.70
C TYR A 281 -20.84 5.01 -17.89
N PHE A 282 -20.63 3.88 -17.22
CA PHE A 282 -21.63 3.23 -16.39
C PHE A 282 -21.99 4.05 -15.14
N SER A 283 -21.03 4.72 -14.49
CA SER A 283 -21.32 5.63 -13.37
C SER A 283 -22.15 6.84 -13.79
N ARG A 284 -21.89 7.41 -14.98
CA ARG A 284 -22.74 8.49 -15.53
C ARG A 284 -24.16 8.00 -15.81
N LEU A 285 -24.28 6.77 -16.28
CA LEU A 285 -25.55 6.14 -16.59
C LEU A 285 -26.33 5.79 -15.32
N GLU A 286 -25.67 5.35 -14.26
CA GLU A 286 -26.25 5.21 -12.91
C GLU A 286 -26.83 6.53 -12.39
N ARG A 287 -26.07 7.63 -12.46
CA ARG A 287 -26.58 8.96 -12.07
C ARG A 287 -27.79 9.37 -12.89
N LYS A 288 -27.83 9.08 -14.21
CA LYS A 288 -29.01 9.35 -15.04
C LYS A 288 -30.23 8.56 -14.54
N ILE A 289 -30.05 7.30 -14.14
CA ILE A 289 -31.13 6.47 -13.58
C ILE A 289 -31.67 7.06 -12.28
N LEU A 290 -30.77 7.44 -11.35
CA LEU A 290 -31.12 7.95 -10.03
C LEU A 290 -31.81 9.31 -10.07
N TYR A 291 -31.32 10.24 -10.90
CA TYR A 291 -31.72 11.65 -10.83
C TYR A 291 -32.70 12.10 -11.94
N GLN A 292 -32.81 11.38 -13.07
CA GLN A 292 -33.58 11.90 -14.21
C GLN A 292 -34.98 11.30 -14.38
N GLY A 293 -35.40 10.28 -13.61
CA GLY A 293 -36.78 9.75 -13.59
C GLY A 293 -37.36 9.29 -14.94
N LYS A 294 -36.57 9.29 -16.02
CA LYS A 294 -37.03 8.95 -17.37
C LYS A 294 -37.36 7.47 -17.43
N ARG A 295 -38.43 7.11 -18.14
CA ARG A 295 -38.80 5.71 -18.40
C ARG A 295 -37.79 5.00 -19.32
N TRP A 296 -37.14 5.77 -20.19
CA TRP A 296 -36.19 5.30 -21.20
C TRP A 296 -34.88 6.07 -21.10
N VAL A 297 -33.76 5.36 -21.20
CA VAL A 297 -32.40 5.93 -21.21
C VAL A 297 -31.73 5.56 -22.53
N GLU A 298 -31.10 6.55 -23.16
CA GLU A 298 -30.27 6.37 -24.34
C GLU A 298 -28.88 5.86 -23.95
N VAL A 299 -28.45 4.77 -24.58
CA VAL A 299 -27.16 4.12 -24.40
C VAL A 299 -26.43 4.07 -25.74
N ASP A 300 -25.26 4.65 -25.80
CA ASP A 300 -24.33 4.62 -26.93
C ASP A 300 -23.59 3.28 -26.94
N VAL A 301 -24.08 2.36 -27.76
CA VAL A 301 -23.50 1.02 -27.87
C VAL A 301 -22.31 1.00 -28.82
N SER A 302 -22.25 1.93 -29.79
CA SER A 302 -21.09 2.08 -30.66
C SER A 302 -19.83 2.45 -29.89
N PHE A 303 -19.94 3.35 -28.90
CA PHE A 303 -18.85 3.68 -28.00
C PHE A 303 -18.39 2.46 -27.18
N LEU A 304 -19.34 1.70 -26.62
CA LEU A 304 -19.03 0.52 -25.81
C LEU A 304 -18.36 -0.59 -26.64
N ASP A 305 -18.90 -0.90 -27.82
CA ASP A 305 -18.34 -1.89 -28.73
C ASP A 305 -16.94 -1.47 -29.22
N GLY A 306 -16.78 -0.22 -29.67
CA GLY A 306 -15.49 0.29 -30.14
C GLY A 306 -14.42 0.29 -29.05
N THR A 307 -14.81 0.62 -27.81
CA THR A 307 -13.91 0.57 -26.65
C THR A 307 -13.49 -0.87 -26.33
N LEU A 308 -14.43 -1.82 -26.32
CA LEU A 308 -14.14 -3.23 -26.05
C LEU A 308 -13.28 -3.86 -27.15
N GLU A 309 -13.55 -3.57 -28.43
CA GLU A 309 -12.73 -4.04 -29.55
C GLU A 309 -11.30 -3.51 -29.47
N ALA A 310 -11.12 -2.23 -29.15
CA ALA A 310 -9.81 -1.63 -28.94
C ALA A 310 -9.06 -2.31 -27.78
N LEU A 311 -9.75 -2.52 -26.65
CA LEU A 311 -9.20 -3.22 -25.49
C LEU A 311 -8.76 -4.65 -25.83
N ILE A 312 -9.61 -5.43 -26.49
CA ILE A 312 -9.30 -6.82 -26.90
C ILE A 312 -8.06 -6.83 -27.80
N SER A 313 -7.98 -5.91 -28.77
CA SER A 313 -6.85 -5.82 -29.69
C SER A 313 -5.54 -5.48 -28.98
N ILE A 314 -5.56 -4.49 -28.07
CA ILE A 314 -4.39 -4.08 -27.29
C ILE A 314 -3.91 -5.20 -26.37
N ILE A 315 -4.82 -5.82 -25.63
CA ILE A 315 -4.51 -6.93 -24.71
C ILE A 315 -3.89 -8.09 -25.48
N LYS A 316 -4.50 -8.49 -26.60
CA LYS A 316 -3.99 -9.56 -27.45
C LYS A 316 -2.58 -9.25 -27.97
N SER A 317 -2.37 -8.07 -28.54
CA SER A 317 -1.06 -7.67 -29.07
C SER A 317 0.00 -7.61 -27.97
N THR A 318 -0.36 -7.14 -26.78
CA THR A 318 0.55 -7.04 -25.64
C THR A 318 0.95 -8.43 -25.14
N ILE A 319 0.00 -9.35 -24.95
CA ILE A 319 0.29 -10.74 -24.57
C ILE A 319 1.23 -11.39 -25.59
N GLU A 320 0.95 -11.25 -26.89
CA GLU A 320 1.79 -11.79 -27.96
C GLU A 320 3.22 -11.23 -27.89
N GLN A 321 3.37 -9.90 -27.90
CA GLN A 321 4.68 -9.23 -27.85
C GLN A 321 5.49 -9.61 -26.61
N LYS A 322 4.85 -9.64 -25.44
CA LYS A 322 5.50 -9.98 -24.17
C LYS A 322 5.88 -11.45 -24.10
N THR A 323 5.03 -12.33 -24.61
CA THR A 323 5.34 -13.78 -24.67
C THR A 323 6.52 -14.05 -25.59
N VAL A 324 6.58 -13.42 -26.77
CA VAL A 324 7.74 -13.54 -27.67
C VAL A 324 9.03 -13.06 -26.98
N LYS A 325 8.96 -11.91 -26.30
CA LYS A 325 10.10 -11.37 -25.55
C LYS A 325 10.54 -12.32 -24.43
N LEU A 326 9.59 -12.85 -23.67
CA LEU A 326 9.84 -13.79 -22.58
C LEU A 326 10.54 -15.06 -23.09
N PHE A 327 10.00 -15.68 -24.14
CA PHE A 327 10.60 -16.88 -24.73
C PHE A 327 11.98 -16.63 -25.34
N SER A 328 12.23 -15.45 -25.91
CA SER A 328 13.56 -15.07 -26.38
C SER A 328 14.59 -15.03 -25.24
N MET A 329 14.18 -14.61 -24.04
CA MET A 329 15.04 -14.63 -22.86
C MET A 329 15.19 -16.03 -22.28
N LEU A 330 14.07 -16.74 -22.08
CA LEU A 330 14.08 -18.09 -21.51
C LEU A 330 14.85 -19.07 -22.40
N ASN A 331 14.74 -18.99 -23.73
CA ASN A 331 15.46 -19.89 -24.64
C ASN A 331 16.98 -19.67 -24.61
N LYS A 332 17.48 -18.49 -24.22
CA LYS A 332 18.91 -18.29 -23.99
C LYS A 332 19.43 -19.06 -22.77
N ILE A 333 18.54 -19.34 -21.81
CA ILE A 333 18.86 -20.03 -20.55
C ILE A 333 18.63 -21.54 -20.69
N PHE A 334 17.51 -21.92 -21.33
CA PHE A 334 16.99 -23.29 -21.33
C PHE A 334 17.17 -24.05 -22.64
N GLU A 335 17.47 -23.35 -23.74
CA GLU A 335 17.70 -23.94 -25.07
C GLU A 335 16.53 -24.82 -25.55
N GLY A 336 15.30 -24.30 -25.49
CA GLY A 336 14.10 -24.99 -25.97
C GLY A 336 12.83 -24.44 -25.36
N ASP A 337 11.74 -24.39 -26.14
CA ASP A 337 10.49 -23.76 -25.71
C ASP A 337 9.84 -24.58 -24.58
N LEU A 338 9.86 -25.92 -24.69
CA LEU A 338 9.27 -26.80 -23.68
C LEU A 338 10.13 -26.84 -22.41
N ARG A 339 11.45 -26.80 -22.55
CA ARG A 339 12.38 -26.64 -21.42
C ARG A 339 12.17 -25.30 -20.71
N SER A 340 11.93 -24.23 -21.47
CA SER A 340 11.62 -22.91 -20.93
C SER A 340 10.36 -22.91 -20.07
N ILE A 341 9.27 -23.56 -20.52
CA ILE A 341 8.04 -23.70 -19.73
C ILE A 341 8.32 -24.46 -18.43
N LEU A 342 9.00 -25.61 -18.51
CA LEU A 342 9.32 -26.44 -17.36
C LEU A 342 10.21 -25.73 -16.34
N GLY A 343 11.30 -25.13 -16.81
CA GLY A 343 12.27 -24.42 -15.97
C GLY A 343 11.64 -23.22 -15.29
N PHE A 344 10.89 -22.40 -16.05
CA PHE A 344 10.23 -21.21 -15.52
C PHE A 344 9.19 -21.54 -14.45
N PHE A 345 8.24 -22.44 -14.71
CA PHE A 345 7.22 -22.77 -13.70
C PHE A 345 7.82 -23.48 -12.48
N SER A 346 8.85 -24.31 -12.68
CA SER A 346 9.56 -24.94 -11.56
C SER A 346 10.25 -23.91 -10.66
N HIS A 347 10.89 -22.90 -11.26
CA HIS A 347 11.46 -21.76 -10.54
C HIS A 347 10.39 -20.96 -9.80
N LEU A 348 9.32 -20.56 -10.50
CA LEU A 348 8.22 -19.77 -9.95
C LEU A 348 7.65 -20.41 -8.68
N PHE A 349 7.30 -21.70 -8.72
CA PHE A 349 6.75 -22.38 -7.55
C PHE A 349 7.75 -22.53 -6.41
N ASP A 350 9.04 -22.74 -6.70
CA ASP A 350 10.06 -22.84 -5.66
C ASP A 350 10.30 -21.49 -4.97
N LYS A 351 10.36 -20.41 -5.76
CA LYS A 351 10.46 -19.03 -5.28
C LYS A 351 9.30 -18.68 -4.34
N GLU A 352 8.06 -18.93 -4.76
CA GLU A 352 6.87 -18.66 -3.93
C GLU A 352 6.82 -19.52 -2.66
N ARG A 353 7.21 -20.81 -2.73
CA ARG A 353 7.32 -21.67 -1.54
C ARG A 353 8.35 -21.17 -0.54
N LYS A 354 9.54 -20.79 -1.02
CA LYS A 354 10.63 -20.24 -0.19
C LYS A 354 10.14 -18.96 0.49
N LYS A 355 9.54 -18.03 -0.26
CA LYS A 355 8.96 -16.77 0.24
C LYS A 355 7.88 -17.02 1.30
N ASN A 356 6.86 -17.82 1.00
CA ASN A 356 5.77 -18.16 1.93
C ASN A 356 6.30 -18.78 3.23
N LYS A 357 7.26 -19.72 3.13
CA LYS A 357 7.90 -20.35 4.30
C LYS A 357 8.65 -19.36 5.18
N LEU A 358 9.30 -18.35 4.58
CA LEU A 358 9.97 -17.29 5.34
C LEU A 358 8.96 -16.42 6.10
N PHE A 359 7.85 -16.04 5.45
CA PHE A 359 6.78 -15.27 6.11
C PHE A 359 6.14 -16.02 7.26
N LEU A 360 5.77 -17.30 7.08
CA LEU A 360 5.20 -18.11 8.16
C LEU A 360 6.15 -18.22 9.36
N LYS A 361 7.46 -18.44 9.13
CA LYS A 361 8.46 -18.44 10.20
C LYS A 361 8.62 -17.08 10.88
N SER A 362 8.48 -15.99 10.14
CA SER A 362 8.53 -14.63 10.70
C SER A 362 7.35 -14.39 11.64
N ILE A 363 6.14 -14.76 11.19
CA ILE A 363 4.91 -14.64 11.98
C ILE A 363 5.00 -15.48 13.26
N GLU A 364 5.45 -16.74 13.15
CA GLU A 364 5.63 -17.64 14.30
C GLU A 364 6.54 -17.03 15.37
N LYS A 365 7.65 -16.41 14.97
CA LYS A 365 8.55 -15.70 15.90
C LYS A 365 7.89 -14.48 16.55
N GLU A 366 7.19 -13.66 15.76
CA GLU A 366 6.56 -12.41 16.22
C GLU A 366 5.35 -12.65 17.16
N LYS A 367 4.70 -13.82 17.07
CA LYS A 367 3.61 -14.25 17.99
C LYS A 367 4.10 -14.57 19.40
N THR A 368 5.32 -15.09 19.55
CA THR A 368 5.83 -15.53 20.86
C THR A 368 6.29 -14.38 21.78
N GLY A 369 6.16 -13.12 21.35
CA GLY A 369 6.87 -11.98 21.94
C GLY A 369 6.11 -11.06 22.90
N ASP A 370 4.77 -10.98 22.90
CA ASP A 370 4.02 -10.11 23.83
C ASP A 370 2.49 -10.31 23.74
N GLU A 371 1.72 -9.84 24.75
CA GLU A 371 0.24 -9.81 24.87
C GLU A 371 -0.50 -9.01 23.77
N TYR A 372 0.21 -8.65 22.70
CA TYR A 372 -0.35 -8.02 21.51
C TYR A 372 -0.66 -9.02 20.41
N ASP A 373 -1.23 -10.15 20.82
CA ASP A 373 -1.98 -11.07 19.98
C ASP A 373 -3.31 -10.44 19.57
N ASN A 374 -3.22 -9.35 18.80
CA ASN A 374 -4.35 -8.95 17.97
C ASN A 374 -4.67 -10.13 17.04
N ASN A 375 -5.95 -10.45 16.89
CA ASN A 375 -6.48 -11.37 15.88
C ASN A 375 -5.82 -11.17 14.49
N PHE A 376 -5.31 -9.97 14.21
CA PHE A 376 -4.52 -9.64 13.03
C PHE A 376 -3.40 -10.64 12.69
N LEU A 377 -2.47 -10.98 13.60
CA LEU A 377 -1.37 -11.91 13.24
C LEU A 377 -1.87 -13.35 13.05
N PHE A 378 -2.98 -13.72 13.70
CA PHE A 378 -3.67 -14.99 13.45
C PHE A 378 -4.36 -14.99 12.08
N ASP A 379 -5.03 -13.91 11.73
CA ASP A 379 -5.66 -13.72 10.43
C ASP A 379 -4.60 -13.72 9.32
N VAL A 380 -3.48 -13.03 9.51
CA VAL A 380 -2.34 -13.03 8.59
C VAL A 380 -1.71 -14.42 8.49
N GLU A 381 -1.47 -15.13 9.59
CA GLU A 381 -0.98 -16.51 9.52
C GLU A 381 -1.92 -17.39 8.69
N SER A 382 -3.23 -17.28 8.93
CA SER A 382 -4.24 -18.05 8.19
C SER A 382 -4.13 -17.80 6.68
N LEU A 383 -3.86 -16.56 6.26
CA LEU A 383 -3.61 -16.22 4.84
C LEU A 383 -2.42 -16.94 4.26
N TYR A 384 -1.28 -16.92 4.96
CA TYR A 384 -0.07 -17.55 4.45
C TYR A 384 -0.18 -19.08 4.49
N VAL A 385 -0.99 -19.65 5.39
CA VAL A 385 -1.36 -21.07 5.36
C VAL A 385 -2.21 -21.40 4.13
N GLU A 386 -3.18 -20.55 3.78
CA GLU A 386 -3.98 -20.73 2.57
C GLU A 386 -3.16 -20.51 1.30
N GLU A 387 -2.29 -19.50 1.24
CA GLU A 387 -1.36 -19.28 0.12
C GLU A 387 -0.48 -20.52 -0.12
N LYS A 388 -0.01 -21.17 0.95
CA LYS A 388 0.74 -22.43 0.86
C LYS A 388 -0.08 -23.53 0.17
N LYS A 389 -1.38 -23.62 0.45
CA LYS A 389 -2.31 -24.57 -0.21
C LYS A 389 -2.50 -24.18 -1.67
N ASP A 390 -2.65 -22.90 -1.97
CA ASP A 390 -2.82 -22.40 -3.33
C ASP A 390 -1.59 -22.70 -4.21
N ILE A 391 -0.38 -22.44 -3.71
CA ILE A 391 0.87 -22.79 -4.39
C ILE A 391 0.95 -24.31 -4.64
N GLN A 392 0.52 -25.13 -3.66
CA GLN A 392 0.51 -26.58 -3.81
C GLN A 392 -0.55 -27.04 -4.84
N LYS A 393 -1.73 -26.43 -4.85
CA LYS A 393 -2.81 -26.73 -5.81
C LYS A 393 -2.39 -26.36 -7.23
N ALA A 394 -1.81 -25.17 -7.40
CA ALA A 394 -1.26 -24.69 -8.66
C ALA A 394 -0.14 -25.59 -9.19
N LEU A 395 0.82 -26.00 -8.33
CA LEU A 395 1.84 -26.97 -8.72
C LEU A 395 1.22 -28.30 -9.11
N SER A 396 0.25 -28.81 -8.35
CA SER A 396 -0.39 -30.10 -8.62
C SER A 396 -1.11 -30.10 -9.97
N LYS A 397 -1.80 -28.99 -10.30
CA LYS A 397 -2.42 -28.76 -11.62
C LYS A 397 -1.39 -28.78 -12.74
N PHE A 398 -0.27 -28.05 -12.58
CA PHE A 398 0.82 -28.05 -13.55
C PHE A 398 1.44 -29.43 -13.74
N LYS A 399 1.76 -30.13 -12.64
CA LYS A 399 2.31 -31.50 -12.67
C LYS A 399 1.37 -32.48 -13.38
N HIS A 400 0.09 -32.42 -13.05
CA HIS A 400 -0.91 -33.27 -13.66
C HIS A 400 -0.99 -33.00 -15.17
N PHE A 401 -1.04 -31.73 -15.58
CA PHE A 401 -1.06 -31.35 -16.99
C PHE A 401 0.16 -31.90 -17.75
N MET A 402 1.38 -31.66 -17.25
CA MET A 402 2.60 -32.06 -17.96
C MET A 402 2.76 -33.58 -18.04
N ARG A 403 2.33 -34.31 -17.01
CA ARG A 403 2.33 -35.77 -17.02
C ARG A 403 1.28 -36.35 -17.98
N VAL A 404 0.04 -35.88 -17.90
CA VAL A 404 -1.06 -36.41 -18.72
C VAL A 404 -0.88 -36.11 -20.21
N ASN A 405 -0.40 -34.91 -20.54
CA ASN A 405 -0.36 -34.45 -21.94
C ASN A 405 0.99 -34.69 -22.63
N LEU A 406 2.09 -34.65 -21.88
CA LEU A 406 3.44 -34.75 -22.43
C LEU A 406 4.22 -35.96 -21.88
N GLY A 407 3.67 -36.69 -20.90
CA GLY A 407 4.36 -37.79 -20.22
C GLY A 407 5.56 -37.32 -19.38
N ILE A 408 5.66 -36.04 -19.03
CA ILE A 408 6.85 -35.49 -18.35
C ILE A 408 6.62 -35.46 -16.84
N ASP A 409 7.47 -36.17 -16.08
CA ASP A 409 7.49 -36.04 -14.62
C ASP A 409 8.27 -34.79 -14.17
N ILE A 410 7.52 -33.78 -13.76
CA ILE A 410 8.04 -32.54 -13.14
C ILE A 410 8.82 -32.80 -11.86
N SER A 411 8.58 -33.92 -11.19
CA SER A 411 9.25 -34.28 -9.94
C SER A 411 10.64 -34.87 -10.18
N SER A 412 11.00 -35.19 -11.43
CA SER A 412 12.30 -35.74 -11.81
C SER A 412 13.45 -34.80 -11.46
N THR A 413 14.61 -35.37 -11.12
CA THR A 413 15.82 -34.61 -10.80
C THR A 413 16.23 -33.69 -11.95
N SER A 414 16.14 -34.16 -13.19
CA SER A 414 16.50 -33.40 -14.39
C SER A 414 15.65 -32.14 -14.57
N VAL A 415 14.34 -32.20 -14.32
CA VAL A 415 13.47 -31.01 -14.35
C VAL A 415 13.76 -30.09 -13.17
N ARG A 416 14.03 -30.64 -11.98
CA ARG A 416 14.41 -29.83 -10.81
C ARG A 416 15.72 -29.08 -11.00
N LEU A 417 16.67 -29.63 -11.76
CA LEU A 417 17.94 -28.98 -12.06
C LEU A 417 17.78 -27.81 -13.03
N LEU A 418 16.73 -27.78 -13.86
CA LEU A 418 16.47 -26.64 -14.75
C LEU A 418 16.34 -25.34 -13.95
N LYS A 419 15.62 -25.35 -12.82
CA LYS A 419 15.40 -24.12 -12.04
C LYS A 419 16.71 -23.45 -11.60
N ASN A 420 17.77 -24.22 -11.33
CA ASN A 420 19.04 -23.66 -10.87
C ASN A 420 19.67 -22.75 -11.93
N LYS A 421 19.42 -23.01 -13.23
CA LYS A 421 19.94 -22.20 -14.34
C LYS A 421 19.44 -20.76 -14.35
N ILE A 422 18.27 -20.49 -13.76
CA ILE A 422 17.73 -19.13 -13.67
C ILE A 422 18.15 -18.43 -12.37
N GLU A 423 18.66 -19.18 -11.39
CA GLU A 423 19.11 -18.69 -10.07
C GLU A 423 20.63 -18.35 -10.06
N GLU A 424 21.35 -18.49 -11.17
CA GLU A 424 22.79 -18.17 -11.29
C GLU A 424 23.05 -16.65 -11.27
N GLU A 425 24.19 -16.22 -10.71
CA GLU A 425 24.49 -14.81 -10.37
C GLU A 425 24.50 -13.86 -11.58
N ASP A 426 24.96 -14.33 -12.75
CA ASP A 426 24.91 -13.59 -14.04
C ASP A 426 23.48 -13.44 -14.60
N VAL A 427 22.50 -14.15 -14.02
CA VAL A 427 21.11 -14.20 -14.46
C VAL A 427 20.20 -13.39 -13.53
N GLU A 428 20.64 -12.87 -12.38
CA GLU A 428 19.75 -12.20 -11.42
C GLU A 428 19.01 -10.98 -12.01
N GLU A 429 19.72 -10.13 -12.76
CA GLU A 429 19.10 -8.98 -13.44
C GLU A 429 18.17 -9.43 -14.59
N GLN A 430 18.52 -10.54 -15.26
CA GLN A 430 17.66 -11.15 -16.26
C GLN A 430 16.41 -11.80 -15.62
N GLU A 431 16.54 -12.39 -14.44
CA GLU A 431 15.45 -12.98 -13.66
C GLU A 431 14.44 -11.90 -13.30
N LYS A 432 14.90 -10.75 -12.81
CA LYS A 432 14.04 -9.58 -12.53
C LYS A 432 13.27 -9.16 -13.77
N GLN A 433 13.93 -9.09 -14.93
CA GLN A 433 13.28 -8.75 -16.20
C GLN A 433 12.29 -9.83 -16.67
N ILE A 434 12.64 -11.11 -16.55
CA ILE A 434 11.77 -12.27 -16.86
C ILE A 434 10.51 -12.23 -16.00
N MET A 435 10.66 -12.06 -14.69
CA MET A 435 9.54 -11.96 -13.75
C MET A 435 8.68 -10.74 -14.04
N ASN A 436 9.27 -9.60 -14.42
CA ASN A 436 8.50 -8.41 -14.79
C ASN A 436 7.67 -8.63 -16.06
N ILE A 437 8.25 -9.23 -17.11
CA ILE A 437 7.51 -9.58 -18.33
C ILE A 437 6.39 -10.57 -18.02
N PHE A 438 6.66 -11.55 -17.16
CA PHE A 438 5.66 -12.50 -16.70
C PHE A 438 4.51 -11.83 -15.96
N SER A 439 4.78 -10.93 -15.00
CA SER A 439 3.74 -10.15 -14.32
C SER A 439 2.87 -9.36 -15.30
N ILE A 440 3.45 -8.79 -16.36
CA ILE A 440 2.67 -8.11 -17.41
C ILE A 440 1.74 -9.11 -18.09
N ILE A 441 2.23 -10.27 -18.54
CA ILE A 441 1.41 -11.29 -19.20
C ILE A 441 0.26 -11.74 -18.28
N VAL A 442 0.56 -12.00 -17.00
CA VAL A 442 -0.45 -12.38 -16.01
C VAL A 442 -1.49 -11.27 -15.89
N HIS A 443 -1.08 -10.01 -15.69
CA HIS A 443 -2.01 -8.88 -15.61
C HIS A 443 -2.89 -8.74 -16.86
N GLU A 444 -2.34 -8.78 -18.07
CA GLU A 444 -3.12 -8.70 -19.30
C GLU A 444 -4.12 -9.86 -19.43
N LEU A 445 -3.79 -11.05 -18.91
CA LEU A 445 -4.73 -12.18 -18.86
C LEU A 445 -5.91 -11.92 -17.91
N LEU A 446 -5.70 -11.18 -16.81
CA LEU A 446 -6.80 -10.74 -15.95
C LEU A 446 -7.68 -9.73 -16.70
N CYS A 447 -7.08 -8.71 -17.31
CA CYS A 447 -7.79 -7.72 -18.13
C CYS A 447 -8.60 -8.40 -19.23
N ARG A 448 -8.05 -9.43 -19.88
CA ARG A 448 -8.76 -10.24 -20.88
C ARG A 448 -10.04 -10.87 -20.31
N LYS A 449 -9.99 -11.40 -19.08
CA LYS A 449 -11.17 -11.98 -18.41
C LYS A 449 -12.22 -10.91 -18.10
N GLU A 450 -11.80 -9.78 -17.54
CA GLU A 450 -12.69 -8.65 -17.24
C GLU A 450 -13.41 -8.15 -18.51
N VAL A 451 -12.65 -7.96 -19.60
CA VAL A 451 -13.19 -7.50 -20.88
C VAL A 451 -14.19 -8.49 -21.47
N ILE A 452 -13.97 -9.80 -21.33
CA ILE A 452 -14.95 -10.82 -21.74
C ILE A 452 -16.26 -10.68 -20.95
N GLU A 453 -16.20 -10.46 -19.63
CA GLU A 453 -17.40 -10.22 -18.81
C GLU A 453 -18.12 -8.93 -19.24
N PHE A 454 -17.40 -7.89 -19.67
CA PHE A 454 -17.99 -6.67 -20.24
C PHE A 454 -18.60 -6.87 -21.62
N VAL A 455 -18.01 -7.71 -22.48
CA VAL A 455 -18.61 -8.10 -23.75
C VAL A 455 -19.97 -8.77 -23.51
N ASP A 456 -20.04 -9.69 -22.54
CA ASP A 456 -21.30 -10.32 -22.16
C ASP A 456 -22.32 -9.32 -21.61
N LEU A 457 -21.86 -8.32 -20.86
CA LEU A 457 -22.69 -7.23 -20.35
C LEU A 457 -23.28 -6.37 -21.48
N VAL A 458 -22.47 -6.00 -22.48
CA VAL A 458 -22.92 -5.22 -23.65
C VAL A 458 -23.86 -6.05 -24.52
N ASN A 459 -23.61 -7.35 -24.66
CA ASN A 459 -24.54 -8.26 -25.35
C ASN A 459 -25.90 -8.36 -24.64
N LEU A 460 -25.91 -8.36 -23.30
CA LEU A 460 -27.13 -8.31 -22.51
C LEU A 460 -27.89 -6.99 -22.71
N LEU A 461 -27.18 -5.85 -22.76
CA LEU A 461 -27.77 -4.54 -23.10
C LEU A 461 -28.45 -4.57 -24.47
N LYS A 462 -27.76 -5.08 -25.50
CA LYS A 462 -28.29 -5.23 -26.86
C LYS A 462 -29.55 -6.11 -26.88
N LYS A 463 -29.56 -7.22 -26.13
CA LYS A 463 -30.73 -8.11 -26.01
C LYS A 463 -31.92 -7.42 -25.34
N ASN A 464 -31.68 -6.66 -24.27
CA ASN A 464 -32.70 -5.93 -23.53
C ASN A 464 -33.35 -4.83 -24.39
N ALA A 465 -32.57 -4.17 -25.25
CA ALA A 465 -33.05 -3.19 -26.22
C ALA A 465 -33.96 -3.82 -27.30
N LYS A 466 -33.60 -4.98 -27.86
CA LYS A 466 -34.39 -5.69 -28.89
C LYS A 466 -35.82 -6.03 -28.42
N THR A 467 -35.96 -6.38 -27.15
CA THR A 467 -37.27 -6.70 -26.54
C THR A 467 -38.18 -5.47 -26.42
N CYS A 468 -37.61 -4.27 -26.39
CA CYS A 468 -38.34 -3.02 -26.29
C CYS A 468 -38.74 -2.45 -27.65
N PHE A 469 -37.82 -2.49 -28.63
CA PHE A 469 -38.07 -1.96 -29.97
C PHE A 469 -39.22 -2.69 -30.67
N SER A 470 -39.42 -4.00 -30.41
CA SER A 470 -40.59 -4.74 -30.92
C SER A 470 -41.91 -4.19 -30.38
N TYR A 471 -41.96 -3.82 -29.09
CA TYR A 471 -43.16 -3.21 -28.48
C TYR A 471 -43.40 -1.78 -28.95
N LEU A 472 -42.37 -0.92 -29.00
CA LEU A 472 -42.52 0.47 -29.45
C LEU A 472 -42.86 0.57 -30.95
N ARG A 473 -42.30 -0.31 -31.78
CA ARG A 473 -42.64 -0.40 -33.21
C ARG A 473 -44.09 -0.79 -33.44
N ASN A 474 -44.63 -1.68 -32.60
CA ASN A 474 -46.03 -2.11 -32.67
C ASN A 474 -47.02 -1.05 -32.15
N VAL A 475 -46.60 -0.16 -31.23
CA VAL A 475 -47.50 0.81 -30.58
C VAL A 475 -47.45 2.20 -31.23
N LEU A 476 -46.30 2.66 -31.73
CA LEU A 476 -46.12 4.06 -32.17
C LEU A 476 -46.10 4.26 -33.68
N GLY A 477 -46.11 3.19 -34.50
CA GLY A 477 -46.29 3.23 -35.96
C GLY A 477 -45.23 3.98 -36.79
N CYS A 478 -44.48 4.91 -36.19
CA CYS A 478 -43.56 5.83 -36.86
C CYS A 478 -42.41 6.17 -35.90
N LEU A 479 -41.39 5.33 -35.83
CA LEU A 479 -40.07 5.76 -35.40
C LEU A 479 -39.11 5.40 -36.52
N THR A 480 -38.51 6.43 -37.11
CA THR A 480 -37.34 6.38 -38.00
C THR A 480 -36.35 5.34 -37.46
N PRO A 481 -35.66 4.56 -38.32
CA PRO A 481 -34.63 3.65 -37.85
C PRO A 481 -33.71 4.43 -36.90
N PRO A 482 -33.51 3.97 -35.66
CA PRO A 482 -32.63 4.65 -34.73
C PRO A 482 -31.27 4.82 -35.43
N LYS A 483 -30.59 5.95 -35.21
CA LYS A 483 -29.16 6.04 -35.56
C LYS A 483 -28.50 4.76 -35.04
N ASP A 484 -27.85 3.98 -35.91
CA ASP A 484 -27.34 2.62 -35.63
C ASP A 484 -26.42 2.53 -34.40
N ASN A 485 -26.02 3.67 -33.85
CA ASN A 485 -25.05 3.83 -32.78
C ASN A 485 -25.65 3.83 -31.35
N CYS A 486 -26.94 4.18 -31.18
CA CYS A 486 -27.57 4.33 -29.86
C CYS A 486 -28.82 3.45 -29.67
N LEU A 487 -28.96 2.86 -28.47
CA LEU A 487 -30.12 2.05 -28.05
C LEU A 487 -30.89 2.76 -26.94
N PHE A 488 -32.23 2.78 -27.05
CA PHE A 488 -33.12 3.20 -25.97
C PHE A 488 -33.52 1.99 -25.13
N ILE A 489 -33.22 2.03 -23.83
CA ILE A 489 -33.46 0.92 -22.89
C ILE A 489 -34.33 1.39 -21.74
N GLU A 490 -35.27 0.55 -21.31
CA GLU A 490 -36.13 0.84 -20.17
C GLU A 490 -35.28 0.90 -18.90
N THR A 491 -35.45 1.93 -18.08
CA THR A 491 -34.68 2.17 -16.86
C THR A 491 -34.67 0.95 -15.93
N ARG A 492 -35.82 0.26 -15.80
CA ARG A 492 -35.94 -0.97 -14.99
C ARG A 492 -35.05 -2.12 -15.46
N LYS A 493 -34.80 -2.23 -16.77
CA LYS A 493 -33.91 -3.24 -17.37
C LYS A 493 -32.44 -2.84 -17.33
N LEU A 494 -32.17 -1.57 -17.07
CA LEU A 494 -30.83 -1.00 -17.03
C LEU A 494 -30.20 -1.09 -15.63
N ILE A 495 -31.01 -0.93 -14.57
CA ILE A 495 -30.59 -1.12 -13.17
C ILE A 495 -29.77 -2.40 -12.94
N PRO A 496 -30.24 -3.61 -13.34
CA PRO A 496 -29.47 -4.83 -13.12
C PRO A 496 -28.18 -4.88 -13.94
N VAL A 497 -28.10 -4.19 -15.09
CA VAL A 497 -26.88 -4.14 -15.91
C VAL A 497 -25.84 -3.22 -15.25
N VAL A 498 -26.26 -2.06 -14.76
CA VAL A 498 -25.38 -1.14 -14.00
C VAL A 498 -24.83 -1.84 -12.78
N SER A 499 -25.72 -2.48 -11.99
CA SER A 499 -25.32 -3.25 -10.82
C SER A 499 -24.32 -4.35 -11.17
N LYS A 500 -24.52 -5.07 -12.28
CA LYS A 500 -23.57 -6.08 -12.75
C LYS A 500 -22.23 -5.49 -13.20
N CYS A 501 -22.20 -4.28 -13.76
CA CYS A 501 -20.94 -3.59 -14.07
C CYS A 501 -20.14 -3.30 -12.80
N THR A 502 -20.82 -2.81 -11.75
CA THR A 502 -20.21 -2.59 -10.43
C THR A 502 -19.72 -3.91 -9.83
N GLU A 503 -20.51 -4.98 -9.92
CA GLU A 503 -20.11 -6.32 -9.46
C GLU A 503 -18.84 -6.82 -10.16
N ILE A 504 -18.74 -6.70 -11.50
CA ILE A 504 -17.54 -7.08 -12.26
C ILE A 504 -16.32 -6.28 -11.80
N ARG A 505 -16.49 -4.98 -11.57
CA ARG A 505 -15.44 -4.10 -11.06
C ARG A 505 -14.98 -4.53 -9.67
N GLU A 506 -15.91 -4.76 -8.75
CA GLU A 506 -15.60 -5.17 -7.39
C GLU A 506 -14.94 -6.55 -7.35
N LYS A 507 -15.45 -7.51 -8.12
CA LYS A 507 -14.98 -8.89 -8.18
C LYS A 507 -13.50 -8.99 -8.56
N ASN A 508 -13.07 -8.18 -9.52
CA ASN A 508 -11.72 -8.28 -10.07
C ASN A 508 -10.72 -7.29 -9.44
N ASN A 509 -11.22 -6.27 -8.73
CA ASN A 509 -10.38 -5.30 -8.05
C ASN A 509 -9.96 -5.76 -6.63
N CYS A 510 -8.65 -5.95 -6.47
CA CYS A 510 -8.02 -6.14 -5.15
C CYS A 510 -7.74 -4.83 -4.43
N HIS A 511 -7.79 -3.67 -5.11
CA HIS A 511 -7.67 -2.40 -4.42
C HIS A 511 -8.89 -2.19 -3.53
N VAL A 512 -8.64 -2.27 -2.23
CA VAL A 512 -9.49 -1.69 -1.19
C VAL A 512 -9.34 -0.17 -1.26
N LYS A 513 -9.82 0.43 -2.34
CA LYS A 513 -10.16 1.84 -2.38
C LYS A 513 -11.62 1.98 -2.77
N GLN A 514 -12.38 2.42 -1.75
CA GLN A 514 -13.47 3.38 -1.87
C GLN A 514 -14.70 2.93 -2.64
N ASP A 515 -15.51 2.05 -2.05
CA ASP A 515 -16.97 2.20 -2.18
C ASP A 515 -17.72 1.73 -0.90
N ASP A 516 -17.10 0.90 -0.03
CA ASP A 516 -17.77 0.43 1.21
C ASP A 516 -17.25 1.03 2.54
N SER A 517 -16.23 1.88 2.53
CA SER A 517 -15.80 2.61 3.73
C SER A 517 -15.10 3.93 3.39
N GLU A 518 -15.53 5.02 4.04
CA GLU A 518 -15.06 6.39 3.77
C GLU A 518 -13.56 6.63 4.08
N GLU A 519 -12.91 5.80 4.92
CA GLU A 519 -11.50 5.97 5.35
C GLU A 519 -10.61 4.76 4.98
N SER A 520 -9.44 4.99 4.38
CA SER A 520 -8.44 3.95 4.08
C SER A 520 -7.58 3.57 5.30
N ILE A 521 -6.98 2.37 5.31
CA ILE A 521 -6.05 1.92 6.38
C ILE A 521 -4.93 2.93 6.63
N VAL A 522 -4.41 3.54 5.56
CA VAL A 522 -3.33 4.54 5.64
C VAL A 522 -3.82 5.82 6.33
N GLU A 523 -5.03 6.28 6.01
CA GLU A 523 -5.65 7.44 6.67
C GLU A 523 -5.94 7.17 8.14
N ILE A 524 -6.50 6.01 8.47
CA ILE A 524 -6.75 5.63 9.87
C ILE A 524 -5.42 5.56 10.65
N MET A 525 -4.37 4.99 10.06
CA MET A 525 -3.04 4.96 10.69
C MET A 525 -2.47 6.36 10.91
N LYS A 526 -2.64 7.26 9.94
CA LYS A 526 -2.24 8.67 10.06
C LYS A 526 -3.02 9.36 11.19
N ASP A 527 -4.32 9.10 11.30
CA ASP A 527 -5.17 9.65 12.36
C ASP A 527 -4.78 9.12 13.74
N ILE A 528 -4.51 7.81 13.86
CA ILE A 528 -4.00 7.20 15.09
C ILE A 528 -2.69 7.89 15.50
N LYS A 529 -1.75 8.06 14.57
CA LYS A 529 -0.48 8.76 14.85
C LYS A 529 -0.70 10.19 15.29
N ASN A 530 -1.60 10.93 14.63
CA ASN A 530 -1.94 12.30 15.02
C ASN A 530 -2.57 12.36 16.42
N ALA A 531 -3.51 11.47 16.72
CA ALA A 531 -4.13 11.38 18.05
C ALA A 531 -3.10 11.00 19.12
N PHE A 532 -2.24 10.03 18.83
CA PHE A 532 -1.17 9.59 19.71
C PHE A 532 -0.11 10.68 19.93
N PHE A 533 0.22 11.45 18.90
CA PHE A 533 1.08 12.63 19.00
C PHE A 533 0.48 13.70 19.93
N ARG A 534 -0.84 13.94 19.85
CA ARG A 534 -1.54 14.83 20.80
C ARG A 534 -1.48 14.30 22.23
N TYR A 535 -1.65 13.00 22.43
CA TYR A 535 -1.51 12.36 23.75
C TYR A 535 -0.09 12.53 24.32
N ARG A 536 0.95 12.39 23.48
CA ARG A 536 2.36 12.66 23.87
C ARG A 536 2.56 14.09 24.34
N ILE A 537 1.98 15.07 23.63
CA ILE A 537 2.03 16.49 24.02
C ILE A 537 1.41 16.69 25.41
N ALA A 538 0.22 16.13 25.66
CA ALA A 538 -0.46 16.26 26.93
C ALA A 538 0.40 15.71 28.10
N ILE A 539 1.04 14.55 27.92
CA ILE A 539 1.96 13.97 28.91
C ILE A 539 3.17 14.89 29.14
N LYS A 540 3.72 15.48 28.09
CA LYS A 540 4.89 16.37 28.21
C LYS A 540 4.54 17.65 28.97
N ILE A 541 3.35 18.23 28.75
CA ILE A 541 2.87 19.39 29.50
C ILE A 541 2.73 19.04 30.99
N LEU A 542 2.19 17.86 31.32
CA LEU A 542 2.11 17.39 32.71
C LEU A 542 3.49 17.22 33.35
N LEU A 543 4.47 16.68 32.61
CA LEU A 543 5.84 16.53 33.10
C LEU A 543 6.48 17.89 33.44
N LEU A 544 6.39 18.85 32.54
CA LEU A 544 6.94 20.20 32.75
C LEU A 544 6.27 20.90 33.94
N LEU A 545 4.96 20.72 34.10
CA LEU A 545 4.23 21.23 35.26
C LEU A 545 4.70 20.59 36.57
N ILE A 546 4.99 19.28 36.58
CA ILE A 546 5.57 18.60 37.76
C ILE A 546 6.96 19.16 38.09
N GLU A 547 7.79 19.42 37.08
CA GLU A 547 9.13 20.00 37.27
C GLU A 547 9.04 21.41 37.89
N ASP A 548 8.18 22.28 37.37
CA ASP A 548 8.01 23.63 37.93
C ASP A 548 7.36 23.63 39.32
N LEU A 549 6.45 22.70 39.60
CA LEU A 549 5.90 22.51 40.95
C LEU A 549 6.97 22.06 41.96
N LYS A 550 7.96 21.26 41.55
CA LYS A 550 9.11 20.91 42.40
C LYS A 550 9.97 22.13 42.71
N VAL A 551 10.27 22.94 41.69
CA VAL A 551 11.03 24.19 41.86
C VAL A 551 10.28 25.14 42.81
N ALA A 552 8.95 25.25 42.68
CA ALA A 552 8.13 26.05 43.60
C ALA A 552 8.30 25.62 45.05
N LYS A 553 8.27 24.30 45.29
CA LYS A 553 8.44 23.71 46.62
C LYS A 553 9.81 24.01 47.22
N GLU A 554 10.87 23.88 46.42
CA GLU A 554 12.24 24.20 46.82
C GLU A 554 12.40 25.69 47.15
N LEU A 555 11.93 26.58 46.26
CA LEU A 555 11.98 28.03 46.46
C LEU A 555 11.21 28.48 47.71
N ASN A 556 10.03 27.92 47.95
CA ASN A 556 9.25 28.21 49.16
C ASN A 556 10.00 27.78 50.43
N GLY A 557 10.61 26.58 50.43
CA GLY A 557 11.39 26.10 51.56
C GLY A 557 12.61 26.97 51.86
N GLU A 558 13.35 27.37 50.82
CA GLU A 558 14.49 28.30 50.95
C GLU A 558 14.06 29.68 51.46
N TYR A 559 12.92 30.19 50.99
CA TYR A 559 12.37 31.47 51.44
C TYR A 559 11.99 31.42 52.93
N GLU A 560 11.30 30.38 53.37
CA GLU A 560 10.94 30.18 54.79
C GLU A 560 12.18 30.08 55.68
N MET A 561 13.24 29.40 55.21
CA MET A 561 14.52 29.33 55.91
C MET A 561 15.17 30.72 56.03
N LEU A 562 15.23 31.49 54.95
CA LEU A 562 15.78 32.85 54.98
C LEU A 562 14.98 33.79 55.88
N VAL A 563 13.65 33.65 55.94
CA VAL A 563 12.80 34.40 56.87
C VAL A 563 13.14 34.05 58.32
N LYS A 564 13.25 32.75 58.66
CA LYS A 564 13.64 32.29 59.99
C LYS A 564 15.04 32.76 60.38
N GLU A 565 16.00 32.69 59.47
CA GLU A 565 17.37 33.17 59.70
C GLU A 565 17.40 34.68 59.95
N LYS A 566 16.63 35.46 59.17
CA LYS A 566 16.46 36.92 59.39
C LYS A 566 15.85 37.22 60.75
N GLU A 567 14.84 36.46 61.17
CA GLU A 567 14.19 36.62 62.49
C GLU A 567 15.14 36.26 63.64
N MET A 568 15.91 35.18 63.51
CA MET A 568 16.94 34.78 64.48
C MET A 568 18.05 35.82 64.57
N ALA A 569 18.54 36.32 63.44
CA ALA A 569 19.56 37.38 63.41
C ALA A 569 19.04 38.69 64.04
N LYS A 570 17.78 39.05 63.77
CA LYS A 570 17.13 40.20 64.41
C LYS A 570 17.04 40.04 65.93
N LYS A 571 16.67 38.85 66.41
CA LYS A 571 16.56 38.55 67.84
C LYS A 571 17.93 38.55 68.53
N ALA A 572 18.94 37.91 67.92
CA ALA A 572 20.32 37.90 68.42
C ALA A 572 20.91 39.31 68.49
N PHE A 573 20.60 40.18 67.52
CA PHE A 573 21.01 41.58 67.56
C PHE A 573 20.33 42.36 68.70
N LEU A 574 19.02 42.21 68.87
CA LEU A 574 18.25 42.82 69.97
C LEU A 574 18.74 42.39 71.36
N ASP A 575 19.16 41.14 71.51
CA ASP A 575 19.69 40.59 72.77
C ASP A 575 21.15 41.04 73.05
N SER A 576 21.85 41.62 72.07
CA SER A 576 23.28 42.02 72.17
C SER A 576 23.53 43.52 72.39
N CYS A 577 22.47 44.34 72.44
CA CYS A 577 22.60 45.80 72.45
C CYS A 577 22.65 46.40 73.86
N GLU A 578 23.86 46.54 74.41
CA GLU A 578 24.22 47.58 75.39
C GLU A 578 25.21 48.55 74.71
N ASP A 579 24.74 49.76 74.37
CA ASP A 579 25.46 50.95 73.87
C ASP A 579 26.28 50.89 72.55
N SER A 580 25.83 51.66 71.52
CA SER A 580 26.61 52.65 70.73
C SER A 580 25.95 52.98 69.37
N GLU A 581 26.04 54.25 68.94
CA GLU A 581 25.52 54.77 67.66
C GLU A 581 26.12 54.10 66.40
N ASN A 582 27.24 53.37 66.50
CA ASN A 582 27.86 52.64 65.38
C ASN A 582 27.16 51.30 65.06
N MET A 583 26.37 50.74 65.99
CA MET A 583 25.69 49.46 65.82
C MET A 583 24.42 49.58 64.96
N GLU A 584 23.81 50.75 64.93
CA GLU A 584 22.56 51.00 64.20
C GLU A 584 22.78 50.97 62.68
N GLU A 585 23.91 51.50 62.21
CA GLU A 585 24.28 51.50 60.79
C GLU A 585 24.70 50.12 60.28
N ILE A 586 25.41 49.34 61.10
CA ILE A 586 25.76 47.94 60.81
C ILE A 586 24.50 47.08 60.70
N TYR A 587 23.55 47.24 61.64
CA TYR A 587 22.27 46.54 61.60
C TYR A 587 21.44 46.93 60.37
N LYS A 588 21.43 48.22 60.01
CA LYS A 588 20.75 48.71 58.81
C LYS A 588 21.33 48.09 57.54
N ASN A 589 22.64 47.97 57.44
CA ASN A 589 23.32 47.33 56.30
C ASN A 589 23.03 45.82 56.22
N ILE A 590 23.08 45.11 57.35
CA ILE A 590 22.71 43.68 57.43
C ILE A 590 21.25 43.49 57.00
N MET A 591 20.34 44.31 57.52
CA MET A 591 18.91 44.25 57.17
C MET A 591 18.65 44.57 55.69
N GLN A 592 19.39 45.51 55.10
CA GLN A 592 19.32 45.76 53.66
C GLN A 592 19.81 44.57 52.84
N GLU A 593 20.87 43.88 53.26
CA GLU A 593 21.37 42.69 52.58
C GLU A 593 20.36 41.53 52.64
N TRP A 594 19.74 41.30 53.80
CA TRP A 594 18.65 40.32 53.95
C TRP A 594 17.43 40.67 53.11
N ASN A 595 17.05 41.95 53.04
CA ASN A 595 15.95 42.40 52.18
C ASN A 595 16.26 42.17 50.70
N LYS A 596 17.50 42.42 50.23
CA LYS A 596 17.91 42.11 48.86
C LYS A 596 17.84 40.61 48.56
N LYS A 597 18.28 39.75 49.48
CA LYS A 597 18.19 38.29 49.33
C LYS A 597 16.74 37.80 49.26
N LEU A 598 15.87 38.31 50.13
CA LEU A 598 14.43 38.00 50.11
C LEU A 598 13.73 38.51 48.85
N GLU A 599 14.10 39.70 48.36
CA GLU A 599 13.55 40.29 47.15
C GLU A 599 13.95 39.49 45.90
N ALA A 600 15.21 39.06 45.80
CA ALA A 600 15.66 38.18 44.74
C ALA A 600 14.91 36.83 44.73
N LYS A 601 14.64 36.25 45.91
CA LYS A 601 13.84 35.01 46.03
C LYS A 601 12.38 35.22 45.68
N ASN A 602 11.78 36.34 46.09
CA ASN A 602 10.41 36.70 45.67
C ASN A 602 10.29 36.82 44.14
N VAL A 603 11.25 37.46 43.48
CA VAL A 603 11.27 37.56 42.01
C VAL A 603 11.35 36.18 41.35
N ALA A 604 12.19 35.28 41.86
CA ALA A 604 12.29 33.91 41.36
C ALA A 604 10.98 33.11 41.59
N MET A 605 10.36 33.25 42.76
CA MET A 605 9.08 32.62 43.09
C MET A 605 7.95 33.12 42.19
N ASP A 606 7.89 34.42 41.89
CA ASP A 606 6.88 34.99 41.00
C ASP A 606 7.06 34.52 39.56
N ALA A 607 8.32 34.42 39.09
CA ALA A 607 8.61 33.87 37.76
C ALA A 607 8.17 32.39 37.63
N ASN A 608 8.46 31.56 38.64
CA ASN A 608 8.05 30.15 38.64
C ASN A 608 6.52 29.98 38.79
N LYS A 609 5.84 30.81 39.60
CA LYS A 609 4.36 30.85 39.65
C LYS A 609 3.76 31.15 38.28
N ASN A 610 4.33 32.11 37.54
CA ASN A 610 3.86 32.43 36.20
C ASN A 610 4.01 31.24 35.23
N ALA A 611 5.10 30.47 35.35
CA ALA A 611 5.30 29.26 34.56
C ALA A 611 4.29 28.15 34.89
N ILE A 612 4.00 27.92 36.18
CA ILE A 612 2.96 26.98 36.63
C ILE A 612 1.59 27.37 36.07
N VAL A 613 1.21 28.65 36.20
CA VAL A 613 -0.07 29.14 35.67
C VAL A 613 -0.13 29.01 34.15
N PHE A 614 0.98 29.26 33.45
CA PHE A 614 1.07 29.06 32.01
C PHE A 614 0.74 27.63 31.60
N TYR A 615 1.35 26.61 32.22
CA TYR A 615 1.04 25.21 31.90
C TYR A 615 -0.40 24.81 32.24
N LEU A 616 -0.93 25.29 33.36
CA LEU A 616 -2.33 25.06 33.72
C LEU A 616 -3.28 25.69 32.68
N CYS A 617 -2.95 26.88 32.16
CA CYS A 617 -3.72 27.50 31.07
C CYS A 617 -3.60 26.70 29.77
N LEU A 618 -2.42 26.17 29.44
CA LEU A 618 -2.23 25.31 28.27
C LEU A 618 -3.10 24.06 28.32
N ILE A 619 -3.18 23.40 29.48
CA ILE A 619 -4.03 22.23 29.68
C ILE A 619 -5.52 22.60 29.55
N LYS A 620 -5.92 23.77 30.07
CA LYS A 620 -7.31 24.26 29.98
C LYS A 620 -7.73 24.62 28.56
N GLU A 621 -6.86 25.27 27.79
CA GLU A 621 -7.09 25.61 26.38
C GLU A 621 -6.75 24.49 25.40
N PHE A 622 -6.20 23.35 25.86
CA PHE A 622 -5.91 22.22 24.99
C PHE A 622 -7.21 21.71 24.35
N LYS A 623 -7.44 22.14 23.10
CA LYS A 623 -8.59 21.76 22.29
C LYS A 623 -8.21 20.60 21.41
N LEU A 624 -9.01 19.54 21.49
CA LEU A 624 -8.97 18.43 20.53
C LEU A 624 -9.72 18.87 19.26
N GLY A 625 -9.08 19.75 18.49
CA GLY A 625 -9.47 20.11 17.11
C GLY A 625 -8.58 19.37 16.14
#